data_AF-A0A3D1RAV6-F1
#
_entry.id   AF-A0A3D1RAV6-F1
#
_cell.length_a   1.000
_cell.length_b   1.000
_cell.length_c   1.000
_cell.angle_alpha   90.00
_cell.angle_beta   90.00
_cell.angle_gamma   90.00
#
_symmetry.space_group_name_H-M   'P 1'
#
loop_
_entity.id
_entity.type
_entity.pdbx_description
1 polymer ?
#
loop_
_entity_poly.entity_id
_entity_poly.type
_entity_poly.pdbx_seq_one_letter_code
_entity_poly.pdbx_strand_id
1 'polypeptide(L)'
;MSPRARHPFPEPLVRHLRCPVCGLGLALDEPALRCASGHSFDLARQGYVNLATGSALQENADTAAQVEAREAFLAGGHYRPLAEALADRAAQALGLDAEGRLVVE
;
A
#
# COMPACT_ATOMS: atom_id res chain seq x y z
N MET A 1 24.80 -10.17 2.46
CA MET A 1 23.46 -10.17 1.85
C MET A 1 22.54 -10.92 2.80
N SER A 2 21.84 -10.21 3.68
CA SER A 2 20.96 -10.85 4.68
C SER A 2 19.69 -11.34 3.99
N PRO A 3 19.22 -12.57 4.21
CA PRO A 3 17.92 -13.00 3.70
C PRO A 3 16.86 -12.09 4.30
N ARG A 4 16.32 -11.17 3.50
CA ARG A 4 15.18 -10.34 3.93
C ARG A 4 14.03 -11.30 4.17
N ALA A 5 13.70 -11.54 5.44
CA ALA A 5 12.51 -12.28 5.83
C ALA A 5 11.33 -11.69 5.06
N ARG A 6 10.57 -12.55 4.37
CA ARG A 6 9.33 -12.14 3.71
C ARG A 6 8.45 -11.55 4.82
N HIS A 7 8.11 -10.27 4.73
CA HIS A 7 7.10 -9.73 5.62
C HIS A 7 5.78 -10.43 5.27
N PRO A 8 5.10 -11.07 6.23
CA PRO A 8 3.83 -11.68 5.97
C PRO A 8 2.87 -10.60 5.47
N PHE A 9 2.18 -10.87 4.37
CA PHE A 9 1.17 -9.95 3.88
C PHE A 9 0.06 -9.86 4.92
N PRO A 10 -0.41 -8.67 5.30
CA PRO A 10 -1.41 -8.52 6.36
C PRO A 10 -2.75 -9.07 5.88
N GLU A 11 -3.02 -10.34 6.20
CA GLU A 11 -4.24 -11.07 5.82
C GLU A 11 -5.54 -10.31 6.16
N PRO A 12 -5.66 -9.58 7.29
CA PRO A 12 -6.84 -8.76 7.57
C PRO A 12 -7.13 -7.67 6.52
N LEU A 13 -6.13 -7.19 5.78
CA LEU A 13 -6.33 -6.19 4.73
C LEU A 13 -6.93 -6.80 3.45
N VAL A 14 -6.69 -8.09 3.20
CA VAL A 14 -7.08 -8.77 1.95
C VAL A 14 -8.59 -8.70 1.72
N ARG A 15 -9.39 -8.82 2.79
CA ARG A 15 -10.87 -8.73 2.72
C ARG A 15 -11.39 -7.38 2.21
N HIS A 16 -10.56 -6.33 2.28
CA HIS A 16 -10.90 -4.99 1.81
C HIS A 16 -10.44 -4.73 0.37
N LEU A 17 -9.71 -5.67 -0.25
CA LEU A 17 -9.22 -5.55 -1.63
C LEU A 17 -10.21 -6.16 -2.63
N ARG A 18 -10.28 -5.54 -3.80
CA ARG A 18 -11.06 -6.02 -4.94
C ARG A 18 -10.16 -6.30 -6.13
N CYS A 19 -10.54 -7.30 -6.92
CA CYS A 19 -9.88 -7.61 -8.18
C CYS A 19 -10.08 -6.44 -9.15
N PRO A 20 -9.01 -5.81 -9.66
CA PRO A 20 -9.10 -4.70 -10.61
C PRO A 20 -9.64 -5.14 -11.98
N VAL A 21 -9.68 -6.44 -12.27
CA VAL A 21 -10.18 -6.98 -13.55
C VAL A 21 -11.68 -7.28 -13.50
N CYS A 22 -12.16 -7.92 -12.44
CA CYS A 22 -13.57 -8.37 -12.35
C CYS A 22 -14.35 -7.85 -11.14
N GLY A 23 -13.75 -7.05 -10.26
CA GLY A 23 -14.39 -6.47 -9.08
C GLY A 23 -14.70 -7.45 -7.94
N LEU A 24 -14.48 -8.76 -8.11
CA LEU A 24 -14.65 -9.75 -7.04
C LEU A 24 -13.64 -9.56 -5.90
N GLY A 25 -13.96 -10.09 -4.71
CA GLY A 25 -13.02 -10.09 -3.59
C GLY A 25 -11.73 -10.86 -3.94
N LEU A 26 -10.62 -10.43 -3.35
CA LEU A 26 -9.35 -11.16 -3.39
C LEU A 26 -9.21 -12.02 -2.12
N ALA A 27 -8.53 -13.15 -2.26
CA ALA A 27 -8.09 -14.02 -1.17
C ALA A 27 -6.57 -14.22 -1.29
N LEU A 28 -5.91 -14.41 -0.15
CA LEU A 28 -4.50 -14.79 -0.13
C LEU A 28 -4.38 -16.27 -0.49
N ASP A 29 -3.67 -16.55 -1.57
CA ASP A 29 -3.32 -17.89 -2.03
C ASP A 29 -1.82 -17.85 -2.39
N GLU A 30 -0.97 -17.95 -1.37
CA GLU A 30 0.46 -17.70 -1.50
C GLU A 30 1.08 -18.49 -2.66
N PRO A 31 1.92 -17.86 -3.49
CA PRO A 31 2.54 -16.53 -3.32
C PRO A 31 1.77 -15.38 -4.01
N ALA A 32 0.44 -15.45 -4.14
CA ALA A 32 -0.36 -14.45 -4.85
C ALA A 32 -1.66 -14.06 -4.10
N LEU A 33 -2.30 -12.98 -4.55
CA LEU A 33 -3.71 -12.72 -4.30
C LEU A 33 -4.54 -13.20 -5.49
N ARG A 34 -5.61 -13.95 -5.22
CA ARG A 34 -6.49 -14.48 -6.27
C ARG A 34 -7.96 -14.15 -6.03
N CYS A 35 -8.69 -13.91 -7.12
CA CYS A 35 -10.16 -13.81 -7.08
C CYS A 35 -10.80 -15.15 -7.48
N ALA A 36 -12.10 -15.31 -7.19
CA ALA A 36 -12.85 -16.52 -7.55
C ALA A 36 -12.96 -16.76 -9.07
N SER A 37 -12.73 -15.75 -9.92
CA SER A 37 -12.64 -15.90 -11.38
C SER A 37 -11.26 -16.34 -11.88
N GLY A 38 -10.27 -16.50 -11.00
CA GLY A 38 -8.94 -16.99 -11.34
C GLY A 38 -7.88 -15.92 -11.66
N HIS A 39 -8.20 -14.63 -11.68
CA HIS A 39 -7.17 -13.58 -11.81
C HIS A 39 -6.23 -13.59 -10.60
N SER A 40 -4.92 -13.46 -10.85
CA SER A 40 -3.84 -13.64 -9.88
C SER A 40 -2.87 -12.45 -9.90
N PHE A 41 -2.42 -12.03 -8.73
CA PHE A 41 -1.48 -10.92 -8.55
C PHE A 41 -0.37 -11.35 -7.59
N ASP A 42 0.86 -11.41 -8.07
CA ASP A 42 1.99 -11.95 -7.31
C ASP A 42 2.42 -11.04 -6.16
N LEU A 43 2.76 -11.65 -5.02
CA LEU A 43 3.43 -10.97 -3.91
C LEU A 43 4.90 -10.77 -4.26
N ALA A 44 5.29 -9.51 -4.41
CA ALA A 44 6.67 -9.13 -4.61
C ALA A 44 7.51 -9.45 -3.36
N ARG A 45 8.80 -9.75 -3.54
CA ARG A 45 9.73 -10.06 -2.44
C ARG A 45 9.88 -8.92 -1.44
N GLN A 46 9.55 -7.70 -1.86
CA GLN A 46 9.57 -6.46 -1.08
C GLN A 46 8.32 -6.28 -0.21
N GLY A 47 7.32 -7.17 -0.32
CA GLY A 47 6.12 -7.17 0.54
C GLY A 47 4.92 -6.41 -0.03
N TYR A 48 4.89 -6.09 -1.32
CA TYR A 48 3.76 -5.44 -1.98
C TYR A 48 3.12 -6.33 -3.06
N VAL A 49 1.88 -5.99 -3.45
CA VAL A 49 1.16 -6.60 -4.58
C VAL A 49 0.81 -5.50 -5.58
N ASN A 50 1.12 -5.71 -6.86
CA ASN A 50 0.74 -4.77 -7.92
C ASN A 50 -0.67 -5.11 -8.44
N LEU A 51 -1.62 -4.19 -8.28
CA LEU A 51 -3.00 -4.31 -8.74
C LEU A 51 -3.31 -3.43 -9.97
N ALA A 52 -2.30 -2.84 -10.60
CA ALA A 52 -2.53 -2.07 -11.81
C ALA A 52 -2.87 -2.99 -13.00
N THR A 53 -3.81 -2.56 -13.83
CA THR A 53 -4.22 -3.26 -15.05
C THR A 53 -3.88 -2.43 -16.29
N GLY A 54 -3.30 -3.07 -17.30
CA GLY A 54 -2.97 -2.43 -18.59
C GLY A 54 -1.55 -1.83 -18.66
N SER A 55 -1.18 -1.34 -19.85
CA SER A 55 0.16 -0.81 -20.15
C SER A 55 0.34 0.69 -19.88
N ALA A 56 -0.72 1.40 -19.46
CA ALA A 56 -0.75 2.86 -19.32
C ALA A 56 0.16 3.42 -18.20
N LEU A 57 0.80 2.55 -17.41
CA LEU A 57 1.68 2.95 -16.33
C LEU A 57 2.99 3.62 -16.78
N GLN A 58 3.43 3.43 -18.02
CA GLN A 58 4.78 3.79 -18.43
C GLN A 58 4.92 5.25 -18.86
N GLU A 59 3.89 5.86 -19.46
CA GLU A 59 4.03 7.17 -20.11
C GLU A 59 4.11 8.35 -19.11
N ASN A 60 3.67 8.16 -17.86
CA ASN A 60 3.70 9.19 -16.81
C ASN A 60 4.42 8.72 -15.53
N ALA A 61 5.25 7.69 -15.62
CA ALA A 61 5.99 7.22 -14.45
C ALA A 61 7.12 8.18 -14.08
N ASP A 62 7.26 8.48 -12.78
CA ASP A 62 8.44 9.15 -12.26
C ASP A 62 9.69 8.30 -12.58
N THR A 63 10.73 8.92 -13.13
CA THR A 63 12.04 8.28 -13.29
C THR A 63 12.70 8.05 -11.94
N ALA A 64 13.69 7.14 -11.87
CA ALA A 64 14.44 6.88 -10.63
C ALA A 64 15.04 8.17 -10.02
N ALA A 65 15.59 9.05 -10.85
CA ALA A 65 16.14 10.33 -10.40
C ALA A 65 15.07 11.28 -9.83
N GLN A 66 13.85 11.27 -10.40
CA GLN A 66 12.72 12.04 -9.86
C GLN A 66 12.23 11.48 -8.52
N VAL A 67 12.21 10.15 -8.37
CA VAL A 67 11.89 9.49 -7.10
C VAL A 67 12.93 9.85 -6.03
N GLU A 68 14.22 9.76 -6.34
CA GLU A 68 15.30 10.14 -5.42
C GLU A 68 15.22 11.62 -5.00
N ALA A 69 14.96 12.52 -5.96
CA ALA A 69 14.79 13.94 -5.66
C ALA A 69 13.59 14.19 -4.72
N ARG A 70 12.48 13.47 -4.92
CA ARG A 70 11.30 13.54 -4.03
C ARG A 70 11.63 13.02 -2.64
N GLU A 71 12.32 11.88 -2.53
CA GLU A 71 12.74 11.33 -1.24
C GLU A 71 13.65 12.30 -0.48
N ALA A 72 14.64 12.90 -1.14
CA ALA A 72 15.54 13.89 -0.52
C ALA A 72 14.78 15.12 -0.02
N PHE A 73 13.85 15.65 -0.82
CA PHE A 73 13.01 16.78 -0.42
C PHE A 73 12.13 16.45 0.80
N LEU A 74 11.48 15.28 0.80
CA LEU A 74 10.63 14.85 1.92
C LEU A 74 11.45 14.59 3.19
N ALA A 75 12.64 13.99 3.05
CA ALA A 75 13.57 13.77 4.16
C ALA A 75 14.07 15.08 4.80
N GLY A 76 14.12 16.18 4.03
CA GLY A 76 14.37 17.53 4.54
C GLY A 76 13.28 18.07 5.47
N GLY A 77 12.16 17.35 5.62
CA GLY A 77 11.07 17.71 6.53
C GLY A 77 10.19 18.86 6.04
N HIS A 78 10.36 19.31 4.79
CA HIS A 78 9.59 20.42 4.22
C HIS A 78 8.08 20.19 4.27
N TYR A 79 7.63 18.94 4.13
CA TYR A 79 6.22 18.55 4.18
C TYR A 79 5.77 18.00 5.54
N ARG A 80 6.66 17.95 6.54
CA ARG A 80 6.31 17.41 7.86
C ARG A 80 5.11 18.12 8.51
N PRO A 81 5.00 19.47 8.52
CA PRO A 81 3.83 20.14 9.10
C PRO A 81 2.51 19.77 8.42
N LEU A 82 2.53 19.55 7.10
CA LEU A 82 1.37 19.12 6.34
C LEU A 82 1.01 17.66 6.68
N ALA A 83 2.00 16.77 6.74
CA ALA A 83 1.81 15.37 7.08
C ALA A 83 1.24 15.20 8.51
N GLU A 84 1.77 15.95 9.48
CA GLU A 84 1.27 15.98 10.86
C GLU A 84 -0.17 16.48 10.92
N ALA A 85 -0.48 17.61 10.27
CA ALA A 85 -1.84 18.14 10.23
C ALA A 85 -2.84 17.15 9.62
N LEU A 86 -2.46 16.44 8.55
CA LEU A 86 -3.31 15.41 7.93
C LEU A 86 -3.50 14.20 8.86
N ALA A 87 -2.44 13.74 9.52
CA ALA A 87 -2.51 12.63 10.47
C ALA A 87 -3.44 12.98 11.64
N ASP A 88 -3.33 14.18 12.20
CA ASP A 88 -4.19 14.66 13.29
C ASP A 88 -5.66 14.68 12.87
N ARG A 89 -5.97 15.20 11.67
CA ARG A 89 -7.35 15.23 11.16
C ARG A 89 -7.89 13.83 10.91
N ALA A 90 -7.08 12.92 10.37
CA ALA A 90 -7.48 11.53 10.16
C ALA A 90 -7.73 10.80 11.49
N ALA A 91 -6.87 10.99 12.49
CA ALA A 91 -7.03 10.43 13.81
C ALA A 91 -8.33 10.90 14.48
N GLN A 92 -8.62 12.20 14.40
CA GLN A 92 -9.87 12.77 14.90
C GLN A 92 -11.10 12.19 14.19
N ALA A 93 -11.05 12.06 12.87
CA ALA A 93 -12.18 11.55 12.08
C ALA A 93 -12.44 10.05 12.30
N LEU A 94 -11.39 9.26 12.55
CA LEU A 94 -11.48 7.83 12.80
C LEU A 94 -11.66 7.46 14.27
N GLY A 95 -11.59 8.44 15.19
CA GLY A 95 -11.62 8.19 16.63
C GLY A 95 -10.41 7.36 17.08
N LEU A 96 -9.21 7.69 16.61
CA LEU A 96 -8.00 6.99 17.02
C LEU A 96 -7.52 7.49 18.40
N ASP A 97 -6.94 6.60 19.20
CA ASP A 97 -6.22 6.95 20.43
C ASP A 97 -4.88 7.67 20.12
N ALA A 98 -4.19 8.09 21.19
CA ALA A 98 -2.88 8.76 21.07
C ALA A 98 -1.80 7.89 20.42
N GLU A 99 -2.01 6.56 20.37
CA GLU A 99 -1.15 5.59 19.71
C GLU A 99 -1.61 5.24 18.28
N GLY A 100 -2.65 5.90 17.76
CA GLY A 100 -3.16 5.70 16.40
C GLY A 100 -4.02 4.44 16.21
N ARG A 101 -4.57 3.88 17.29
CA ARG A 101 -5.45 2.70 17.25
C ARG A 101 -6.91 3.13 17.24
N LEU A 102 -7.74 2.43 16.48
CA LEU A 102 -9.20 2.64 16.47
C LEU A 102 -9.77 2.44 17.88
N VAL A 103 -10.40 3.48 18.43
CA VAL A 103 -11.24 3.33 19.62
C VAL A 103 -12.58 2.78 19.14
N VAL A 104 -12.86 1.52 19.48
CA VAL A 104 -14.15 0.86 19.24
C VAL A 104 -14.90 0.85 20.58
N GLU A 105 -15.99 1.60 20.68
CA GLU A 105 -16.94 1.52 21.81
C GLU A 105 -17.75 0.21 21.77
#